data_AF-A0A8K0GWY2-F1
#
_entry.id   AF-A0A8K0GWY2-F1
#
_cell.length_a   1.000
_cell.length_b   1.000
_cell.length_c   1.000
_cell.angle_alpha   90.00
_cell.angle_beta   90.00
_cell.angle_gamma   90.00
#
_symmetry.space_group_name_H-M   'P 1'
#
loop_
_entity.id
_entity.type
_entity.pdbx_description
1 polymer ?
#
loop_
_entity_poly.entity_id
_entity_poly.type
_entity_poly.pdbx_seq_one_letter_code
_entity_poly.pdbx_strand_id
1 'polypeptide(L)'
;MGAVKAAIGDTVLTFMWVFCASTLGVLTAFIANAVGVQGLLWPSLLITTILVFVLVFIFTLIGDALGGASFNPTGTASFYAAGLGPDTLFSMALRFPAQALGAVGGALAVMEVMPTQYKHMLGGPSLKVDLHTGAIAEGVLTFLITFAVLVIILRGPRSPLLKTWLLAVATVAMVTAGSPYTGPSMNPANVSKPSLFIVFS
;
A
#
# COMPACT_ATOMS: atom_id res chain seq x y z
N MET A 1 -21.82 -6.55 8.17
CA MET A 1 -22.15 -5.20 7.64
C MET A 1 -22.75 -5.36 6.25
N GLY A 2 -23.73 -4.54 5.84
CA GLY A 2 -24.27 -4.62 4.48
C GLY A 2 -23.23 -4.23 3.42
N ALA A 3 -23.29 -4.83 2.23
CA ALA A 3 -22.27 -4.66 1.18
C ALA A 3 -22.06 -3.19 0.75
N VAL A 4 -23.13 -2.38 0.70
CA VAL A 4 -23.04 -0.95 0.40
C VAL A 4 -22.26 -0.18 1.48
N LYS A 5 -22.52 -0.46 2.76
CA LYS A 5 -21.81 0.19 3.87
C LYS A 5 -20.32 -0.20 3.87
N ALA A 6 -20.01 -1.44 3.51
CA ALA A 6 -18.62 -1.89 3.31
C ALA A 6 -17.93 -1.15 2.17
N ALA A 7 -18.58 -0.98 1.02
CA ALA A 7 -18.05 -0.22 -0.10
C ALA A 7 -17.79 1.26 0.26
N ILE A 8 -18.66 1.90 1.03
CA ILE A 8 -18.43 3.27 1.52
C ILE A 8 -17.20 3.33 2.43
N GLY A 9 -17.10 2.41 3.39
CA GLY A 9 -15.94 2.30 4.28
C GLY A 9 -14.64 2.10 3.52
N ASP A 10 -14.66 1.21 2.52
CA ASP A 10 -13.53 0.94 1.63
C ASP A 10 -13.11 2.17 0.83
N THR A 11 -14.07 2.96 0.33
CA THR A 11 -13.78 4.20 -0.41
C THR A 11 -13.03 5.18 0.48
N VAL A 12 -13.54 5.43 1.69
CA VAL A 12 -12.94 6.38 2.65
C VAL A 12 -11.56 5.89 3.10
N LEU A 13 -11.45 4.61 3.45
CA LEU A 13 -10.20 4.03 3.92
C LEU A 13 -9.14 4.04 2.82
N THR A 14 -9.49 3.70 1.58
CA THR A 14 -8.54 3.70 0.46
C THR A 14 -8.11 5.12 0.09
N PHE A 15 -9.05 6.08 0.11
CA PHE A 15 -8.73 7.50 -0.08
C PHE A 15 -7.68 7.98 0.91
N MET A 16 -7.93 7.76 2.20
CA MET A 16 -7.00 8.17 3.25
C MET A 16 -5.66 7.43 3.13
N TRP A 17 -5.71 6.14 2.80
CA TRP A 17 -4.51 5.31 2.66
C TRP A 17 -3.62 5.83 1.55
N VAL A 18 -4.16 6.02 0.34
CA VAL A 18 -3.38 6.51 -0.80
C VAL A 18 -2.83 7.91 -0.53
N PHE A 19 -3.67 8.81 0.01
CA PHE A 19 -3.25 10.16 0.36
C PHE A 19 -2.03 10.14 1.32
N CYS A 20 -2.10 9.37 2.40
CA CYS A 20 -1.02 9.28 3.38
C CYS A 20 0.21 8.52 2.84
N ALA A 21 0.00 7.37 2.21
CA ALA A 21 1.08 6.50 1.73
C ALA A 21 1.94 7.20 0.66
N SER A 22 1.34 8.01 -0.20
CA SER A 22 2.06 8.82 -1.20
C SER A 22 3.03 9.84 -0.59
N THR A 23 2.88 10.19 0.70
CA THR A 23 3.80 11.11 1.39
C THR A 23 4.99 10.42 2.04
N LEU A 24 5.00 9.07 2.12
CA LEU A 24 6.03 8.32 2.85
C LEU A 24 7.44 8.59 2.34
N GLY A 25 7.65 8.68 1.03
CA GLY A 25 8.96 8.98 0.45
C GLY A 25 9.50 10.35 0.86
N VAL A 26 8.64 11.37 0.82
CA VAL A 26 8.98 12.74 1.26
C VAL A 26 9.30 12.75 2.76
N LEU A 27 8.48 12.07 3.56
CA LEU A 27 8.65 12.01 5.01
C LEU A 27 9.93 11.27 5.41
N THR A 28 10.25 10.16 4.72
CA THR A 28 11.52 9.45 4.89
C THR A 28 12.69 10.36 4.58
N ALA A 29 12.67 11.08 3.46
CA ALA A 29 13.77 11.99 3.08
C ALA A 29 13.93 13.13 4.10
N PHE A 30 12.83 13.69 4.58
CA PHE A 30 12.85 14.76 5.59
C PHE A 30 13.45 14.27 6.91
N ILE A 31 13.03 13.11 7.40
CA ILE A 31 13.56 12.52 8.65
C ILE A 31 15.04 12.14 8.48
N ALA A 32 15.40 11.51 7.37
CA ALA A 32 16.78 11.13 7.10
C ALA A 32 17.72 12.34 7.09
N ASN A 33 17.29 13.44 6.46
CA ASN A 33 18.03 14.70 6.47
C ASN A 33 18.11 15.34 7.87
N ALA A 34 17.01 15.36 8.63
CA ALA A 34 16.97 15.92 9.97
C ALA A 34 17.88 15.18 10.97
N VAL A 35 18.05 13.87 10.80
CA VAL A 35 18.90 13.01 11.64
C VAL A 35 20.34 12.92 11.11
N GLY A 36 20.63 13.47 9.92
CA GLY A 36 21.98 13.46 9.35
C GLY A 36 22.39 12.12 8.72
N VAL A 37 21.42 11.28 8.32
CA VAL A 37 21.63 9.95 7.72
C VAL A 37 21.18 9.88 6.26
N GLN A 38 20.95 11.03 5.62
CA GLN A 38 20.61 11.13 4.21
C GLN A 38 21.66 10.43 3.32
N GLY A 39 21.21 9.76 2.26
CA GLY A 39 22.08 8.99 1.36
C GLY A 39 22.50 7.62 1.88
N LEU A 40 22.26 7.29 3.15
CA LEU A 40 22.49 5.95 3.68
C LEU A 40 21.27 5.05 3.42
N LEU A 41 21.51 3.90 2.80
CA LEU A 41 20.46 2.94 2.44
C LEU A 41 19.75 2.37 3.67
N TRP A 42 20.49 1.78 4.61
CA TRP A 42 19.92 1.06 5.75
C TRP A 42 19.10 1.96 6.70
N PRO A 43 19.55 3.17 7.07
CA PRO A 43 18.74 4.09 7.86
C PRO A 43 17.46 4.52 7.15
N SER A 44 17.53 4.80 5.84
CA SER A 44 16.35 5.22 5.05
C SER A 44 15.30 4.10 4.95
N LEU A 45 15.74 2.84 4.79
CA LEU A 45 14.86 1.68 4.83
C LEU A 45 14.23 1.48 6.21
N LEU A 46 15.00 1.65 7.28
CA LEU A 46 14.48 1.55 8.65
C LEU A 46 13.43 2.63 8.94
N ILE A 47 13.71 3.88 8.59
CA ILE A 47 12.76 4.99 8.72
C ILE A 47 11.47 4.67 7.96
N THR A 48 11.58 4.28 6.70
CA THR A 48 10.42 3.91 5.87
C THR A 48 9.63 2.76 6.49
N THR A 49 10.31 1.75 7.02
CA THR A 49 9.66 0.59 7.66
C THR A 49 8.90 1.01 8.91
N ILE A 50 9.46 1.90 9.74
CA ILE A 50 8.78 2.45 10.91
C ILE A 50 7.54 3.26 10.49
N LEU A 51 7.66 4.10 9.47
CA LEU A 51 6.52 4.88 8.97
C LEU A 51 5.41 3.98 8.41
N VAL A 52 5.76 2.97 7.60
CA VAL A 52 4.80 1.98 7.09
C VAL A 52 4.17 1.19 8.24
N PHE A 53 4.94 0.79 9.24
CA PHE A 53 4.42 0.12 10.43
C PHE A 53 3.36 0.95 11.15
N VAL A 54 3.67 2.22 11.43
CA VAL A 54 2.73 3.15 12.08
C VAL A 54 1.48 3.33 11.22
N LEU A 55 1.65 3.49 9.91
CA LEU A 55 0.54 3.67 8.98
C LEU A 55 -0.37 2.44 8.93
N VAL A 56 0.18 1.25 8.71
CA VAL A 56 -0.60 0.00 8.69
C VAL A 56 -1.29 -0.23 10.04
N PHE A 57 -0.62 0.06 11.15
CA PHE A 57 -1.20 -0.07 12.49
C PHE A 57 -2.45 0.82 12.64
N ILE A 58 -2.32 2.10 12.34
CA ILE A 58 -3.44 3.06 12.42
C ILE A 58 -4.57 2.67 11.47
N PHE A 59 -4.26 2.34 10.23
CA PHE A 59 -5.28 2.00 9.22
C PHE A 59 -5.99 0.67 9.51
N THR A 60 -5.32 -0.26 10.18
CA THR A 60 -5.97 -1.48 10.68
C THR A 60 -7.05 -1.10 11.71
N LEU A 61 -6.71 -0.24 12.68
CA LEU A 61 -7.69 0.22 13.69
C LEU A 61 -8.86 0.98 13.08
N ILE A 62 -8.60 1.85 12.09
CA ILE A 62 -9.65 2.58 11.38
C ILE A 62 -10.51 1.61 10.56
N GLY A 63 -9.90 0.66 9.85
CA GLY A 63 -10.62 -0.36 9.08
C GLY A 63 -11.57 -1.18 9.95
N ASP A 64 -11.11 -1.61 11.13
CA ASP A 64 -11.92 -2.31 12.13
C ASP A 64 -13.07 -1.43 12.64
N ALA A 65 -12.80 -0.16 12.97
CA ALA A 65 -13.81 0.80 13.41
C ALA A 65 -14.86 1.10 12.32
N LEU A 66 -14.47 1.04 11.04
CA LEU A 66 -15.36 1.14 9.88
C LEU A 66 -16.07 -0.18 9.54
N GLY A 67 -15.98 -1.19 10.41
CA GLY A 67 -16.70 -2.46 10.28
C GLY A 67 -16.00 -3.49 9.39
N GLY A 68 -14.67 -3.45 9.30
CA GLY A 68 -13.87 -4.33 8.45
C GLY A 68 -13.67 -3.76 7.03
N ALA A 69 -13.52 -2.43 6.93
CA ALA A 69 -13.15 -1.79 5.68
C ALA A 69 -11.72 -2.21 5.27
N SER A 70 -11.47 -2.25 3.97
CA SER A 70 -10.20 -2.66 3.37
C SER A 70 -9.79 -1.66 2.30
N PHE A 71 -8.49 -1.39 2.22
CA PHE A 71 -7.88 -0.47 1.25
C PHE A 71 -7.14 -1.19 0.10
N ASN A 72 -7.20 -2.52 0.06
CA ASN A 72 -6.48 -3.32 -0.90
C ASN A 72 -7.39 -4.43 -1.50
N PRO A 73 -7.69 -4.38 -2.81
CA PRO A 73 -8.53 -5.37 -3.47
C PRO A 73 -7.89 -6.76 -3.46
N THR A 74 -6.56 -6.83 -3.61
CA THR A 74 -5.79 -8.09 -3.53
C THR A 74 -5.95 -8.73 -2.15
N GLY A 75 -5.84 -7.92 -1.09
CA GLY A 75 -6.07 -8.38 0.28
C GLY A 75 -7.45 -8.99 0.42
N THR A 76 -8.48 -8.23 0.03
CA THR A 76 -9.89 -8.65 0.08
C THR A 76 -10.14 -9.95 -0.70
N ALA A 77 -9.62 -10.05 -1.94
CA ALA A 77 -9.75 -11.24 -2.78
C ALA A 77 -9.03 -12.46 -2.18
N SER A 78 -7.85 -12.26 -1.58
CA SER A 78 -7.06 -13.33 -0.99
C SER A 78 -7.69 -13.93 0.27
N PHE A 79 -8.30 -13.09 1.12
CA PHE A 79 -9.06 -13.57 2.27
C PHE A 79 -10.31 -14.34 1.85
N TYR A 80 -11.04 -13.82 0.86
CA TYR A 80 -12.18 -14.55 0.29
C TYR A 80 -11.77 -15.91 -0.28
N ALA A 81 -10.69 -15.95 -1.08
CA ALA A 81 -10.18 -17.19 -1.67
C ALA A 81 -9.70 -18.20 -0.63
N ALA A 82 -9.20 -17.73 0.51
CA ALA A 82 -8.83 -18.57 1.65
C ALA A 82 -10.04 -19.05 2.48
N GLY A 83 -11.27 -18.69 2.11
CA GLY A 83 -12.48 -19.02 2.85
C GLY A 83 -12.63 -18.24 4.15
N LEU A 84 -12.04 -17.04 4.22
CA LEU A 84 -12.00 -16.21 5.42
C LEU A 84 -12.85 -14.94 5.26
N GLY A 85 -13.46 -14.53 6.37
CA GLY A 85 -14.26 -13.32 6.44
C GLY A 85 -15.69 -13.49 5.90
N PRO A 86 -16.51 -12.42 6.00
CA PRO A 86 -17.92 -12.46 5.63
C PRO A 86 -18.20 -12.08 4.17
N ASP A 87 -17.16 -11.87 3.36
CA ASP A 87 -17.32 -11.37 1.99
C ASP A 87 -17.88 -12.44 1.04
N THR A 88 -18.63 -11.97 0.05
CA THR A 88 -19.25 -12.76 -1.02
C THR A 88 -18.82 -12.19 -2.37
N LEU A 89 -19.04 -12.92 -3.47
CA LEU A 89 -18.83 -12.38 -4.81
C LEU A 89 -19.60 -11.06 -5.03
N PHE A 90 -20.83 -10.99 -4.51
CA PHE A 90 -21.66 -9.78 -4.60
C PHE A 90 -21.07 -8.61 -3.79
N SER A 91 -20.60 -8.83 -2.56
CA SER A 91 -19.99 -7.75 -1.79
C SER A 91 -18.68 -7.27 -2.42
N MET A 92 -17.84 -8.19 -2.91
CA MET A 92 -16.59 -7.84 -3.58
C MET A 92 -16.81 -7.04 -4.87
N ALA A 93 -17.86 -7.35 -5.64
CA ALA A 93 -18.22 -6.61 -6.85
C ALA A 93 -18.53 -5.13 -6.58
N LEU A 94 -19.02 -4.79 -5.37
CA LEU A 94 -19.23 -3.41 -4.94
C LEU A 94 -17.99 -2.79 -4.32
N ARG A 95 -17.21 -3.58 -3.58
CA ARG A 95 -16.04 -3.13 -2.83
C ARG A 95 -14.85 -2.79 -3.73
N PHE A 96 -14.54 -3.60 -4.75
CA PHE A 96 -13.37 -3.33 -5.60
C PHE A 96 -13.46 -2.00 -6.36
N PRO A 97 -14.58 -1.67 -7.02
CA PRO A 97 -14.72 -0.35 -7.65
C PRO A 97 -14.65 0.78 -6.63
N ALA A 98 -15.22 0.58 -5.44
CA ALA A 98 -15.19 1.57 -4.37
C ALA A 98 -13.77 1.87 -3.86
N GLN A 99 -12.93 0.83 -3.71
CA GLN A 99 -11.51 0.99 -3.37
C GLN A 99 -10.76 1.74 -4.48
N ALA A 100 -11.00 1.41 -5.75
CA ALA A 100 -10.41 2.12 -6.88
C ALA A 100 -10.81 3.61 -6.91
N LEU A 101 -12.09 3.91 -6.66
CA LEU A 101 -12.59 5.29 -6.56
C LEU A 101 -11.90 6.05 -5.42
N GLY A 102 -11.81 5.42 -4.24
CA GLY A 102 -11.10 5.99 -3.09
C GLY A 102 -9.65 6.31 -3.43
N ALA A 103 -8.94 5.37 -4.06
CA ALA A 103 -7.55 5.56 -4.44
C ALA A 103 -7.34 6.72 -5.44
N VAL A 104 -8.17 6.82 -6.48
CA VAL A 104 -8.11 7.94 -7.43
C VAL A 104 -8.34 9.26 -6.70
N GLY A 105 -9.34 9.31 -5.80
CA GLY A 105 -9.59 10.50 -4.99
C GLY A 105 -8.38 10.88 -4.12
N GLY A 106 -7.77 9.92 -3.43
CA GLY A 106 -6.61 10.14 -2.57
C GLY A 106 -5.39 10.64 -3.34
N ALA A 107 -5.15 10.05 -4.52
CA ALA A 107 -4.08 10.46 -5.42
C ALA A 107 -4.28 11.89 -5.94
N LEU A 108 -5.51 12.25 -6.37
CA LEU A 108 -5.80 13.61 -6.83
C LEU A 108 -5.67 14.63 -5.69
N ALA A 109 -6.16 14.29 -4.50
CA ALA A 109 -6.06 15.15 -3.33
C ALA A 109 -4.60 15.44 -2.95
N VAL A 110 -3.73 14.42 -2.91
CA VAL A 110 -2.31 14.63 -2.58
C VAL A 110 -1.57 15.40 -3.67
N MET A 111 -1.88 15.17 -4.95
CA MET A 111 -1.29 15.94 -6.07
C MET A 111 -1.63 17.44 -6.00
N GLU A 112 -2.82 17.77 -5.51
CA GLU A 112 -3.28 19.14 -5.35
C GLU A 112 -2.52 19.85 -4.22
N VAL A 113 -2.49 19.23 -3.03
CA VAL A 113 -1.97 19.88 -1.81
C VAL A 113 -0.46 19.78 -1.61
N MET A 114 0.24 18.88 -2.33
CA MET A 114 1.68 18.69 -2.16
C MET A 114 2.46 19.95 -2.59
N PRO A 115 3.41 20.44 -1.78
CA PRO A 115 4.25 21.57 -2.16
C PRO A 115 5.02 21.31 -3.46
N THR A 116 5.15 22.33 -4.31
CA THR A 116 5.79 22.24 -5.64
C THR A 116 7.18 21.61 -5.60
N GLN A 117 7.97 21.95 -4.57
CA GLN A 117 9.30 21.38 -4.33
C GLN A 117 9.32 19.87 -4.11
N TYR A 118 8.20 19.26 -3.65
CA TYR A 118 8.09 17.82 -3.40
C TYR A 118 7.16 17.09 -4.39
N LYS A 119 6.49 17.81 -5.30
CA LYS A 119 5.59 17.18 -6.29
C LYS A 119 6.30 16.14 -7.16
N HIS A 120 7.60 16.32 -7.45
CA HIS A 120 8.40 15.35 -8.19
C HIS A 120 8.61 14.03 -7.43
N MET A 121 8.43 14.02 -6.10
CA MET A 121 8.52 12.82 -5.28
C MET A 121 7.18 12.06 -5.21
N LEU A 122 6.09 12.65 -5.71
CA LEU A 122 4.80 11.97 -5.89
C LEU A 122 4.87 11.06 -7.11
N GLY A 123 5.61 9.97 -6.98
CA GLY A 123 5.62 8.88 -7.95
C GLY A 123 4.66 7.77 -7.55
N GLY A 124 3.97 7.19 -8.52
CA GLY A 124 3.31 5.89 -8.36
C GLY A 124 4.02 4.81 -9.17
N PRO A 125 3.45 3.60 -9.26
CA PRO A 125 4.02 2.53 -10.07
C PRO A 125 4.28 2.98 -11.51
N SER A 126 5.46 2.65 -12.03
CA SER A 126 5.88 3.01 -13.38
C SER A 126 6.66 1.85 -13.97
N LEU A 127 6.21 1.39 -15.13
CA LEU A 127 6.87 0.33 -15.86
C LEU A 127 8.26 0.80 -16.33
N LYS A 128 9.33 0.13 -15.90
CA LYS A 128 10.72 0.41 -16.26
C LYS A 128 11.34 -0.62 -17.20
N VAL A 129 10.66 -1.74 -17.35
CA VAL A 129 11.00 -2.86 -18.25
C VAL A 129 9.94 -2.95 -19.35
N ASP A 130 10.06 -3.90 -20.27
CA ASP A 130 8.98 -4.15 -21.21
C ASP A 130 7.71 -4.63 -20.50
N LEU A 131 6.56 -4.46 -21.16
CA LEU A 131 5.25 -4.78 -20.60
C LEU A 131 5.13 -6.23 -20.11
N HIS A 132 5.72 -7.18 -20.85
CA HIS A 132 5.60 -8.60 -20.53
C HIS A 132 6.41 -8.93 -19.27
N THR A 133 7.67 -8.49 -19.22
CA THR A 133 8.52 -8.64 -18.03
C THR A 133 7.93 -7.93 -16.82
N GLY A 134 7.37 -6.72 -17.01
CA GLY A 134 6.72 -5.97 -15.94
C GLY A 134 5.47 -6.65 -15.41
N ALA A 135 4.64 -7.21 -16.29
CA ALA A 135 3.46 -7.98 -15.91
C ALA A 135 3.84 -9.25 -15.12
N ILE A 136 4.88 -9.97 -15.55
CA ILE A 136 5.39 -11.14 -14.80
C ILE A 136 5.92 -10.70 -13.43
N ALA A 137 6.71 -9.62 -13.38
CA ALA A 137 7.26 -9.10 -12.13
C ALA A 137 6.16 -8.72 -11.15
N GLU A 138 5.15 -7.93 -11.57
CA GLU A 138 4.00 -7.58 -10.74
C GLU A 138 3.21 -8.82 -10.29
N GLY A 139 3.01 -9.81 -11.18
CA GLY A 139 2.36 -11.06 -10.83
C GLY A 139 3.09 -11.82 -9.71
N VAL A 140 4.41 -11.97 -9.85
CA VAL A 140 5.25 -12.64 -8.84
C VAL A 140 5.28 -11.84 -7.54
N LEU A 141 5.48 -10.53 -7.61
CA LEU A 141 5.53 -9.66 -6.43
C LEU A 141 4.20 -9.69 -5.68
N THR A 142 3.08 -9.57 -6.41
CA THR A 142 1.72 -9.62 -5.84
C THR A 142 1.42 -10.98 -5.22
N PHE A 143 1.83 -12.08 -5.86
CA PHE A 143 1.69 -13.42 -5.29
C PHE A 143 2.48 -13.56 -3.98
N LEU A 144 3.76 -13.19 -3.99
CA LEU A 144 4.65 -13.32 -2.84
C LEU A 144 4.19 -12.49 -1.65
N ILE A 145 3.81 -11.22 -1.86
CA ILE A 145 3.32 -10.38 -0.77
C ILE A 145 1.98 -10.90 -0.24
N THR A 146 1.07 -11.35 -1.11
CA THR A 146 -0.23 -11.91 -0.69
C THR A 146 -0.03 -13.18 0.13
N PHE A 147 0.85 -14.07 -0.33
CA PHE A 147 1.20 -15.27 0.40
C PHE A 147 1.84 -14.95 1.76
N ALA A 148 2.78 -14.00 1.81
CA ALA A 148 3.40 -13.56 3.05
C ALA A 148 2.36 -12.97 4.02
N VAL A 149 1.45 -12.12 3.54
CA VAL A 149 0.36 -11.54 4.33
C VAL A 149 -0.53 -12.63 4.93
N LEU A 150 -0.95 -13.61 4.14
CA LEU A 150 -1.74 -14.75 4.62
C LEU A 150 -0.97 -15.56 5.67
N VAL A 151 0.31 -15.88 5.43
CA VAL A 151 1.14 -16.59 6.40
C VAL A 151 1.30 -15.81 7.70
N ILE A 152 1.58 -14.51 7.65
CA ILE A 152 1.74 -13.65 8.82
C ILE A 152 0.43 -13.55 9.61
N ILE A 153 -0.71 -13.44 8.94
CA ILE A 153 -1.99 -13.25 9.62
C ILE A 153 -2.48 -14.57 10.23
N LEU A 154 -2.35 -15.68 9.51
CA LEU A 154 -2.88 -16.99 9.90
C LEU A 154 -1.93 -17.81 10.76
N ARG A 155 -0.62 -17.72 10.52
CA ARG A 155 0.41 -18.51 11.21
C ARG A 155 1.48 -17.67 11.92
N GLY A 156 1.40 -16.34 11.82
CA GLY A 156 2.36 -15.46 12.46
C GLY A 156 2.15 -15.32 13.97
N PRO A 157 2.94 -14.44 14.61
CA PRO A 157 2.99 -14.30 16.07
C PRO A 157 1.64 -13.91 16.68
N ARG A 158 1.40 -14.25 17.95
CA ARG A 158 0.13 -13.90 18.62
C ARG A 158 -0.04 -12.39 18.86
N SER A 159 1.05 -11.64 19.03
CA SER A 159 0.97 -10.21 19.33
C SER A 159 0.60 -9.40 18.06
N PRO A 160 -0.46 -8.57 18.10
CA PRO A 160 -0.86 -7.74 16.97
C PRO A 160 0.26 -6.81 16.47
N LEU A 161 1.00 -6.20 17.41
CA LEU A 161 2.13 -5.31 17.07
C LEU A 161 3.20 -6.03 16.24
N LEU A 162 3.60 -7.24 16.63
CA LEU A 162 4.60 -7.98 15.87
C LEU A 162 4.06 -8.45 14.51
N LYS A 163 2.77 -8.79 14.40
CA LYS A 163 2.16 -9.08 13.09
C LYS A 163 2.25 -7.85 12.18
N THR A 164 1.84 -6.67 12.67
CA THR A 164 1.91 -5.43 11.90
C THR A 164 3.35 -5.07 11.53
N TRP A 165 4.31 -5.31 12.42
CA TRP A 165 5.74 -5.14 12.13
C TRP A 165 6.19 -6.05 10.99
N LEU A 166 5.85 -7.33 11.03
CA LEU A 166 6.17 -8.28 9.96
C LEU A 166 5.50 -7.90 8.62
N LEU A 167 4.26 -7.41 8.65
CA LEU A 167 3.57 -6.90 7.46
C LEU A 167 4.30 -5.69 6.87
N ALA A 168 4.76 -4.76 7.71
CA ALA A 168 5.52 -3.60 7.27
C ALA A 168 6.87 -3.99 6.65
N VAL A 169 7.62 -4.88 7.31
CA VAL A 169 8.89 -5.41 6.80
C VAL A 169 8.68 -6.12 5.46
N ALA A 170 7.69 -7.00 5.36
CA ALA A 170 7.37 -7.68 4.10
C ALA A 170 7.01 -6.69 2.99
N THR A 171 6.20 -5.67 3.31
CA THR A 171 5.82 -4.62 2.35
C THR A 171 7.04 -3.87 1.84
N VAL A 172 7.90 -3.35 2.73
CA VAL A 172 9.10 -2.59 2.33
C VAL A 172 10.10 -3.46 1.58
N ALA A 173 10.28 -4.72 1.97
CA ALA A 173 11.14 -5.67 1.25
C ALA A 173 10.65 -5.88 -0.18
N MET A 174 9.35 -6.10 -0.37
CA MET A 174 8.75 -6.29 -1.70
C MET A 174 8.77 -5.01 -2.53
N VAL A 175 8.51 -3.84 -1.92
CA VAL A 175 8.67 -2.54 -2.60
C VAL A 175 10.09 -2.34 -3.10
N THR A 176 11.08 -2.63 -2.25
CA THR A 176 12.50 -2.49 -2.59
C THR A 176 12.87 -3.44 -3.73
N ALA A 177 12.48 -4.71 -3.63
CA ALA A 177 12.78 -5.75 -4.63
C ALA A 177 12.11 -5.48 -5.99
N GLY A 178 10.88 -4.96 -6.01
CA GLY A 178 10.16 -4.64 -7.24
C GLY A 178 10.52 -3.29 -7.86
N SER A 179 11.18 -2.40 -7.11
CA SER A 179 11.50 -1.04 -7.56
C SER A 179 12.28 -0.94 -8.87
N PRO A 180 13.17 -1.90 -9.25
CA PRO A 180 13.85 -1.85 -10.56
C PRO A 180 12.94 -2.19 -11.75
N TYR A 181 11.82 -2.87 -11.53
CA TYR A 181 10.96 -3.38 -12.60
C TYR A 181 9.76 -2.46 -12.87
N THR A 182 8.99 -2.16 -11.81
CA THR A 182 7.67 -1.52 -11.96
C THR A 182 7.35 -0.46 -10.91
N GLY A 183 8.20 -0.29 -9.88
CA GLY A 183 7.87 0.58 -8.74
C GLY A 183 6.60 0.05 -8.04
N PRO A 184 6.69 -1.10 -7.39
CA PRO A 184 5.69 -2.13 -7.49
C PRO A 184 4.32 -1.73 -6.95
N SER A 185 3.28 -2.02 -7.72
CA SER A 185 1.91 -1.64 -7.39
C SER A 185 1.37 -2.50 -6.25
N MET A 186 1.42 -3.84 -6.42
CA MET A 186 0.95 -4.86 -5.46
C MET A 186 -0.51 -4.69 -4.96
N ASN A 187 -1.22 -3.71 -5.51
CA ASN A 187 -2.56 -3.29 -5.14
C ASN A 187 -3.19 -2.64 -6.38
N PRO A 188 -4.17 -3.29 -7.03
CA PRO A 188 -4.83 -2.76 -8.22
C PRO A 188 -5.50 -1.38 -8.03
N ALA A 189 -5.82 -0.99 -6.80
CA ALA A 189 -6.33 0.35 -6.52
C ALA A 189 -5.23 1.42 -6.59
N ASN A 190 -3.95 1.05 -6.46
CA ASN A 190 -2.83 1.97 -6.54
C ASN A 190 -2.52 2.33 -8.00
N VAL A 191 -3.33 3.22 -8.58
CA VAL A 191 -3.22 3.67 -9.97
C VAL A 191 -2.40 4.96 -10.04
N SER A 192 -1.34 4.97 -10.86
CA SER A 192 -0.52 6.15 -11.13
C SER A 192 -0.93 6.86 -12.42
N LYS A 193 -0.77 8.19 -12.45
CA LYS A 193 -0.58 8.94 -13.70
C LYS A 193 0.89 8.80 -14.15
N PRO A 194 1.20 8.95 -15.46
CA PRO A 194 2.56 8.78 -15.96
C PRO A 194 3.48 9.91 -15.45
N SER A 195 4.71 9.51 -15.13
CA SER A 195 5.95 10.30 -15.18
C SER A 195 6.57 10.81 -13.87
N LEU A 196 7.77 10.26 -13.67
CA LEU A 196 8.99 10.79 -13.04
C LEU A 196 9.25 10.53 -11.54
N PHE A 197 10.18 9.59 -11.38
CA PHE A 197 10.97 9.16 -10.23
C PHE A 197 11.59 10.31 -9.40
N ILE A 198 11.72 10.12 -8.08
CA ILE A 198 12.99 9.88 -7.35
C ILE A 198 12.65 9.60 -5.87
N VAL A 199 12.82 8.35 -5.42
CA VAL A 199 13.05 8.03 -3.99
C VAL A 199 14.24 7.06 -3.82
N PHE A 200 14.77 6.49 -4.90
CA PHE A 200 15.87 5.52 -4.86
C PHE A 200 16.91 5.72 -5.98
N SER A 201 17.22 6.98 -6.32
CA SER A 201 18.38 7.35 -7.14
C SER A 201 19.11 8.52 -6.51
#